data_AF-M6JFC9-F1
#
_entry.id   AF-M6JFC9-F1
#
_cell.length_a   1.000
_cell.length_b   1.000
_cell.length_c   1.000
_cell.angle_alpha   90.00
_cell.angle_beta   90.00
_cell.angle_gamma   90.00
#
_symmetry.space_group_name_H-M   'P 1'
#
loop_
_entity.id
_entity.type
_entity.pdbx_description
1 polymer ?
#
loop_
_entity_poly.entity_id
_entity_poly.type
_entity_poly.pdbx_seq_one_letter_code
_entity_poly.pdbx_strand_id
1 'polypeptide(L)'
;MALIDVIKYEGQPGEIVWKFPRNDISYFGQLVVNESQEAVFFKEGKALDVFGPGTHTLKTGNIPILEKFVNLPFGGQTPFTAEIVYVNKSVVNMIWGTPAPIQIEDPKYHITLGVRAFGNYNIKVVDSKSFVNTVVGTQQKFDHEGVDKLLKPMVVTRLSDFISEVVLKNGVPITQISQHLEEASAAGKTKTQPDFQKYGLEVVDFFIQSINFDQNDPNFQKIQKVLTDKFEIDTMGTMYQQKRMLDIGEAAANNPGGSAGEGMSAGMGLGMGMNMAGMMANMMGQNQGGTKSAGDDVAARIAKLKSLLDGGLITQEEFDTKKKDILNSI
;
A
#
# COMPACT_ATOMS: atom_id res chain seq x y z
N MET A 1 4.13 -40.12 -49.53
CA MET A 1 4.11 -40.00 -48.06
C MET A 1 5.54 -39.83 -47.60
N ALA A 2 5.83 -38.83 -46.77
CA ALA A 2 7.18 -38.65 -46.23
C ALA A 2 7.52 -39.86 -45.35
N LEU A 3 8.70 -40.45 -45.54
CA LEU A 3 9.18 -41.62 -44.77
C LEU A 3 9.59 -41.24 -43.32
N ILE A 4 9.66 -39.94 -43.01
CA ILE A 4 10.10 -39.40 -41.73
C ILE A 4 9.16 -38.23 -41.38
N ASP A 5 8.48 -38.32 -40.23
CA ASP A 5 7.71 -37.20 -39.68
C ASP A 5 8.67 -36.14 -39.12
N VAL A 6 8.50 -34.88 -39.54
CA VAL A 6 9.15 -33.73 -38.90
C VAL A 6 8.14 -33.07 -37.98
N ILE A 7 8.45 -33.04 -36.69
CA ILE A 7 7.62 -32.50 -35.64
C ILE A 7 8.31 -31.22 -35.20
N LYS A 8 7.63 -30.10 -35.39
CA LYS A 8 8.14 -28.78 -35.01
C LYS A 8 7.03 -27.97 -34.35
N TYR A 9 7.42 -27.01 -33.54
CA TYR A 9 6.49 -26.05 -32.96
C TYR A 9 5.87 -25.16 -34.04
N GLU A 10 4.55 -25.10 -34.08
CA GLU A 10 3.76 -24.21 -34.96
C GLU A 10 2.71 -23.41 -34.17
N GLY A 11 2.98 -23.21 -32.87
CA GLY A 11 2.12 -22.42 -31.99
C GLY A 11 2.17 -20.92 -32.28
N GLN A 12 1.21 -20.20 -31.72
CA GLN A 12 1.09 -18.75 -31.87
C GLN A 12 1.89 -17.99 -30.80
N PRO A 13 2.29 -16.74 -31.06
CA PRO A 13 2.89 -15.88 -30.05
C PRO A 13 1.98 -15.77 -28.81
N GLY A 14 2.58 -15.90 -27.62
CA GLY A 14 1.88 -15.84 -26.34
C GLY A 14 1.28 -17.16 -25.85
N GLU A 15 1.37 -18.24 -26.64
CA GLU A 15 1.11 -19.59 -26.15
C GLU A 15 2.29 -20.04 -25.29
N ILE A 16 2.01 -20.36 -24.03
CA ILE A 16 2.99 -20.95 -23.11
C ILE A 16 3.11 -22.44 -23.40
N VAL A 17 1.98 -23.10 -23.70
CA VAL A 17 1.94 -24.52 -24.04
C VAL A 17 1.17 -24.74 -25.31
N TRP A 18 1.72 -25.57 -26.18
CA TRP A 18 1.11 -25.98 -27.44
C TRP A 18 1.29 -27.49 -27.64
N LYS A 19 0.18 -28.20 -27.76
CA LYS A 19 0.16 -29.63 -28.08
C LYS A 19 0.19 -29.80 -29.60
N PHE A 20 1.09 -30.67 -30.07
CA PHE A 20 1.14 -31.06 -31.47
C PHE A 20 -0.18 -31.76 -31.84
N PRO A 21 -0.86 -31.35 -32.93
CA PRO A 21 -2.24 -31.78 -33.20
C PRO A 21 -2.37 -33.24 -33.63
N ARG A 22 -1.27 -33.87 -34.05
CA ARG A 22 -1.23 -35.26 -34.50
C ARG A 22 -0.73 -36.19 -33.41
N ASN A 23 -1.36 -37.35 -33.28
CA ASN A 23 -0.99 -38.39 -32.30
C ASN A 23 -0.39 -39.65 -32.96
N ASP A 24 -0.39 -39.69 -34.30
CA ASP A 24 0.12 -40.75 -35.16
C ASP A 24 1.60 -40.52 -35.52
N ILE A 25 2.44 -40.46 -34.49
CA ILE A 25 3.86 -40.14 -34.67
C ILE A 25 4.61 -41.38 -35.16
N SER A 26 5.22 -41.29 -36.35
CA SER A 26 6.02 -42.38 -36.92
C SER A 26 7.27 -42.69 -36.10
N TYR A 27 7.65 -43.98 -36.07
CA TYR A 27 8.96 -44.39 -35.58
C TYR A 27 10.06 -43.62 -36.35
N PHE A 28 11.09 -43.13 -35.64
CA PHE A 28 12.17 -42.30 -36.18
C PHE A 28 11.79 -40.89 -36.63
N GLY A 29 10.63 -40.38 -36.22
CA GLY A 29 10.30 -38.96 -36.40
C GLY A 29 11.40 -38.04 -35.85
N GLN A 30 11.64 -36.92 -36.54
CA GLN A 30 12.55 -35.86 -36.12
C GLN A 30 11.78 -34.80 -35.34
N LEU A 31 12.09 -34.67 -34.06
CA LEU A 31 11.57 -33.65 -33.16
C LEU A 31 12.50 -32.44 -33.15
N VAL A 32 12.00 -31.28 -33.56
CA VAL A 32 12.76 -30.02 -33.59
C VAL A 32 12.24 -29.11 -32.48
N VAL A 33 13.12 -28.78 -31.53
CA VAL A 33 12.83 -27.93 -30.38
C VAL A 33 13.64 -26.65 -30.48
N ASN A 34 12.97 -25.50 -30.36
CA ASN A 34 13.64 -24.19 -30.38
C ASN A 34 14.40 -23.93 -29.07
N GLU A 35 15.35 -22.99 -29.09
CA GLU A 35 16.21 -22.67 -27.94
C GLU A 35 15.45 -22.21 -26.70
N SER A 36 14.32 -21.53 -26.88
CA SER A 36 13.48 -21.05 -25.77
C SER A 36 12.41 -22.05 -25.34
N GLN A 37 12.49 -23.32 -25.76
CA GLN A 37 11.42 -24.30 -25.58
C GLN A 37 11.94 -25.64 -25.05
N GLU A 38 11.02 -26.39 -24.46
CA GLU A 38 11.16 -27.82 -24.21
C GLU A 38 9.97 -28.56 -24.82
N ALA A 39 10.17 -29.81 -25.19
CA ALA A 39 9.10 -30.68 -25.68
C ALA A 39 8.92 -31.88 -24.74
N VAL A 40 7.74 -31.99 -24.14
CA VAL A 40 7.36 -33.11 -23.27
C VAL A 40 6.72 -34.20 -24.13
N PHE A 41 7.28 -35.41 -24.06
CA PHE A 41 6.78 -36.57 -24.79
C PHE A 41 5.90 -37.42 -23.89
N PHE A 42 4.66 -37.62 -24.32
CA PHE A 42 3.67 -38.45 -23.68
C PHE A 42 3.44 -39.72 -24.48
N LYS A 43 3.32 -40.85 -23.77
CA LYS A 43 2.87 -42.11 -24.34
C LYS A 43 1.94 -42.79 -23.35
N GLU A 44 0.82 -43.31 -23.84
CA GLU A 44 -0.17 -44.03 -23.00
C GLU A 44 -0.60 -43.20 -21.77
N GLY A 45 -0.70 -41.88 -21.93
CA GLY A 45 -1.07 -40.95 -20.86
C GLY A 45 0.02 -40.66 -19.82
N LYS A 46 1.26 -41.11 -20.04
CA LYS A 46 2.40 -40.84 -19.14
C LYS A 46 3.44 -39.95 -19.83
N ALA A 47 3.88 -38.90 -19.15
CA ALA A 47 5.04 -38.12 -19.56
C ALA A 47 6.32 -38.94 -19.34
N LEU A 48 6.90 -39.43 -20.44
CA LEU A 48 8.07 -40.31 -20.40
C LEU A 48 9.38 -39.54 -20.43
N ASP A 49 9.45 -38.44 -21.19
CA ASP A 49 10.70 -37.70 -21.38
C ASP A 49 10.46 -36.21 -21.69
N VAL A 50 11.52 -35.40 -21.51
CA VAL A 50 11.54 -33.96 -21.81
C VAL A 50 12.76 -33.64 -22.67
N PHE A 51 12.52 -33.18 -23.89
CA PHE A 51 13.56 -32.82 -24.85
C PHE A 51 13.86 -31.33 -24.78
N GLY A 52 15.13 -30.98 -24.59
CA GLY A 52 15.62 -29.60 -24.67
C GLY A 52 15.84 -29.13 -26.12
N PRO A 53 16.44 -27.95 -26.31
CA PRO A 53 16.70 -27.39 -27.63
C PRO A 53 17.49 -28.31 -28.57
N GLY A 54 17.18 -28.22 -29.87
CA GLY A 54 17.87 -28.94 -30.93
C GLY A 54 16.97 -29.93 -31.69
N THR A 55 17.60 -30.75 -32.52
CA THR A 55 16.93 -31.79 -33.31
C THR A 55 17.17 -33.15 -32.70
N HIS A 56 16.09 -33.83 -32.31
CA HIS A 56 16.11 -35.11 -31.63
C HIS A 56 15.43 -36.15 -32.50
N THR A 57 16.08 -37.29 -32.72
CA THR A 57 15.43 -38.42 -33.37
C THR A 57 14.68 -39.23 -32.34
N LEU A 58 13.38 -39.41 -32.52
CA LEU A 58 12.54 -40.22 -31.64
C LEU A 58 12.86 -41.71 -31.88
N LYS A 59 13.83 -42.22 -31.11
CA LYS A 59 14.24 -43.63 -31.06
C LYS A 59 13.92 -44.21 -29.68
N THR A 60 13.59 -45.49 -29.66
CA THR A 60 13.44 -46.32 -28.45
C THR A 60 14.65 -46.26 -27.51
N GLY A 61 15.86 -46.01 -28.03
CA GLY A 61 17.10 -45.93 -27.23
C GLY A 61 17.30 -44.64 -26.43
N ASN A 62 16.59 -43.54 -26.74
CA ASN A 62 16.69 -42.30 -25.96
C ASN A 62 15.64 -42.20 -24.84
N ILE A 63 14.70 -43.15 -24.78
CA ILE A 63 13.64 -43.19 -23.77
C ILE A 63 13.79 -44.52 -23.02
N PRO A 64 14.42 -44.56 -21.83
CA PRO A 64 14.85 -45.79 -21.15
C PRO A 64 13.75 -46.84 -20.89
N ILE A 65 12.48 -46.44 -20.93
CA ILE A 65 11.32 -47.30 -20.65
C ILE A 65 10.83 -48.02 -21.93
N LEU A 66 11.18 -47.55 -23.12
CA LEU A 66 10.66 -48.08 -24.39
C LEU A 66 11.37 -49.36 -24.87
N GLU A 67 12.61 -49.62 -24.44
CA GLU A 67 13.37 -50.81 -24.87
C GLU A 67 12.68 -52.15 -24.54
N LYS A 68 11.85 -52.18 -23.49
CA LYS A 68 11.21 -53.43 -23.03
C LYS A 68 10.06 -53.93 -23.90
N PHE A 69 9.56 -53.13 -24.85
CA PHE A 69 8.33 -53.43 -25.59
C PHE A 69 8.49 -53.52 -27.13
N VAL A 70 9.73 -53.46 -27.64
CA VAL A 70 10.03 -53.33 -29.09
C VAL A 70 9.84 -54.65 -29.88
N ASN A 71 9.63 -55.78 -29.21
CA ASN A 71 9.60 -57.10 -29.87
C ASN A 71 8.23 -57.58 -30.38
N LEU A 72 7.19 -56.74 -30.49
CA LEU A 72 5.93 -57.18 -31.12
C LEU A 72 5.85 -56.87 -32.62
N PRO A 73 5.40 -57.82 -33.46
CA PRO A 73 5.37 -57.69 -34.91
C PRO A 73 4.08 -56.97 -35.36
N PHE A 74 4.09 -55.64 -35.39
CA PHE A 74 2.92 -54.82 -35.76
C PHE A 74 2.99 -54.16 -37.15
N GLY A 75 3.65 -54.78 -38.12
CA GLY A 75 3.48 -54.41 -39.54
C GLY A 75 3.87 -52.98 -39.92
N GLY A 76 4.81 -52.35 -39.21
CA GLY A 76 5.35 -51.03 -39.56
C GLY A 76 4.49 -49.83 -39.13
N GLN A 77 3.38 -50.04 -38.41
CA GLN A 77 2.63 -48.97 -37.76
C GLN A 77 2.89 -48.98 -36.26
N THR A 78 3.05 -47.79 -35.67
CA THR A 78 3.19 -47.61 -34.22
C THR A 78 1.85 -47.96 -33.56
N PRO A 79 1.74 -49.05 -32.78
CA PRO A 79 0.47 -49.47 -32.18
C PRO A 79 0.07 -48.62 -30.95
N PHE A 80 0.75 -47.49 -30.73
CA PHE A 80 0.62 -46.66 -29.54
C PHE A 80 0.43 -45.21 -29.96
N THR A 81 -0.51 -44.51 -29.34
CA THR A 81 -0.65 -43.06 -29.48
C THR A 81 0.45 -42.35 -28.69
N ALA A 82 1.13 -41.42 -29.35
CA ALA A 82 2.15 -40.58 -28.74
C ALA A 82 1.73 -39.12 -28.89
N GLU A 83 1.96 -38.33 -27.85
CA GLU A 83 1.64 -36.91 -27.87
C GLU A 83 2.89 -36.10 -27.55
N ILE A 84 3.05 -34.96 -28.22
CA ILE A 84 4.15 -34.03 -27.99
C ILE A 84 3.56 -32.71 -27.57
N VAL A 85 4.01 -32.21 -26.42
CA VAL A 85 3.58 -30.94 -25.86
C VAL A 85 4.79 -30.03 -25.76
N TYR A 86 4.78 -28.95 -26.54
CA TYR A 86 5.80 -27.92 -26.47
C TYR A 86 5.47 -26.94 -25.34
N VAL A 87 6.48 -26.61 -24.55
CA VAL A 87 6.41 -25.65 -23.46
C VAL A 87 7.43 -24.54 -23.73
N ASN A 88 6.93 -23.31 -23.80
CA ASN A 88 7.78 -22.13 -23.92
C ASN A 88 8.34 -21.75 -22.54
N LYS A 89 9.66 -21.63 -22.47
CA LYS A 89 10.40 -21.29 -21.25
C LYS A 89 10.90 -19.85 -21.25
N SER A 90 10.42 -19.02 -22.18
CA SER A 90 10.64 -17.57 -22.12
C SER A 90 10.03 -17.00 -20.84
N VAL A 91 10.64 -15.95 -20.32
CA VAL A 91 10.08 -15.19 -19.19
C VAL A 91 8.81 -14.47 -19.66
N VAL A 92 7.76 -14.55 -18.86
CA VAL A 92 6.48 -13.89 -19.10
C VAL A 92 6.21 -12.90 -17.98
N ASN A 93 5.84 -11.66 -18.34
CA ASN A 93 5.42 -10.64 -17.40
C ASN A 93 3.90 -10.69 -17.21
N MET A 94 3.46 -10.73 -15.95
CA MET A 94 2.06 -10.81 -15.54
C MET A 94 1.73 -9.65 -14.61
N ILE A 95 0.55 -9.07 -14.75
CA ILE A 95 0.08 -7.97 -13.89
C ILE A 95 -0.85 -8.51 -12.80
N TRP A 96 -0.77 -7.92 -11.61
CA TRP A 96 -1.67 -8.24 -10.51
C TRP A 96 -2.18 -6.98 -9.83
N GLY A 97 -3.32 -7.11 -9.17
CA GLY A 97 -3.91 -6.05 -8.38
C GLY A 97 -4.97 -6.63 -7.45
N THR A 98 -5.12 -6.01 -6.29
CA THR A 98 -6.16 -6.38 -5.32
C THR A 98 -7.53 -6.01 -5.87
N PRO A 99 -8.44 -6.97 -6.10
CA PRO A 99 -9.77 -6.69 -6.67
C PRO A 99 -10.66 -5.91 -5.69
N ALA A 100 -10.48 -6.13 -4.39
CA ALA A 100 -11.16 -5.42 -3.31
C ALA A 100 -10.13 -4.74 -2.39
N PRO A 101 -10.47 -3.62 -1.73
CA PRO A 101 -9.63 -3.04 -0.68
C PRO A 101 -9.40 -4.03 0.46
N ILE A 102 -8.14 -4.15 0.88
CA ILE A 102 -7.73 -4.87 2.08
C ILE A 102 -7.89 -3.93 3.27
N GLN A 103 -8.70 -4.29 4.24
CA GLN A 103 -8.93 -3.49 5.43
C GLN A 103 -7.76 -3.69 6.41
N ILE A 104 -7.00 -2.63 6.67
CA ILE A 104 -5.82 -2.68 7.54
C ILE A 104 -5.93 -1.58 8.59
N GLU A 105 -5.74 -1.95 9.87
CA GLU A 105 -5.65 -0.98 10.95
C GLU A 105 -4.26 -0.32 10.95
N ASP A 106 -4.24 1.01 10.88
CA ASP A 106 -2.99 1.76 11.01
C ASP A 106 -2.47 1.68 12.46
N PRO A 107 -1.24 1.19 12.69
CA PRO A 107 -0.70 0.95 14.03
C PRO A 107 -0.43 2.24 14.82
N LYS A 108 -0.34 3.39 14.15
CA LYS A 108 -0.05 4.68 14.77
C LYS A 108 -1.32 5.43 15.13
N TYR A 109 -2.36 5.35 14.28
CA TYR A 109 -3.61 6.08 14.49
C TYR A 109 -4.77 5.20 14.99
N HIS A 110 -4.61 3.87 14.98
CA HIS A 110 -5.67 2.89 15.31
C HIS A 110 -6.95 3.09 14.48
N ILE A 111 -6.77 3.48 13.22
CA ILE A 111 -7.84 3.72 12.26
C ILE A 111 -7.69 2.73 11.12
N THR A 112 -8.77 2.03 10.79
CA THR A 112 -8.80 1.11 9.65
C THR A 112 -8.94 1.86 8.33
N LEU A 113 -8.05 1.56 7.39
CA LEU A 113 -8.09 2.05 6.01
C LEU A 113 -8.19 0.90 5.02
N GLY A 114 -8.98 1.11 3.97
CA GLY A 114 -9.04 0.22 2.82
C GLY A 114 -7.84 0.48 1.88
N VAL A 115 -6.90 -0.46 1.87
CA VAL A 115 -5.68 -0.39 1.06
C VAL A 115 -5.84 -1.25 -0.19
N ARG A 116 -5.48 -0.71 -1.35
CA ARG A 116 -5.34 -1.46 -2.61
C ARG A 116 -3.88 -1.46 -3.04
N ALA A 117 -3.44 -2.57 -3.61
CA ALA A 117 -2.08 -2.71 -4.11
C ALA A 117 -2.11 -3.29 -5.52
N PHE A 118 -1.16 -2.87 -6.35
CA PHE A 118 -0.97 -3.42 -7.68
C PHE A 118 0.51 -3.47 -8.06
N GLY A 119 0.80 -4.29 -9.05
CA GLY A 119 2.14 -4.41 -9.61
C GLY A 119 2.20 -5.50 -10.66
N ASN A 120 3.39 -6.07 -10.82
CA ASN A 120 3.65 -7.11 -11.80
C ASN A 120 4.64 -8.13 -11.27
N TYR A 121 4.67 -9.31 -11.88
CA TYR A 121 5.64 -10.35 -11.58
C TYR A 121 6.05 -11.04 -12.88
N ASN A 122 7.30 -11.45 -12.94
CA ASN A 122 7.87 -12.20 -14.05
C ASN A 122 7.92 -13.67 -13.65
N ILE A 123 7.38 -14.55 -14.49
CA ILE A 123 7.46 -16.00 -14.30
C ILE A 123 8.21 -16.68 -15.43
N LYS A 124 8.72 -17.87 -15.12
CA LYS A 124 9.26 -18.80 -16.10
C LYS A 124 8.85 -20.22 -15.74
N VAL A 125 8.56 -21.04 -16.75
CA VAL A 125 8.40 -22.49 -16.54
C VAL A 125 9.77 -23.10 -16.30
N VAL A 126 9.95 -23.78 -15.18
CA VAL A 126 11.19 -24.50 -14.83
C VAL A 126 11.03 -26.00 -14.98
N ASP A 127 9.90 -26.57 -14.56
CA ASP A 127 9.57 -27.98 -14.73
C ASP A 127 8.39 -28.14 -15.69
N SER A 128 8.71 -28.39 -16.96
CA SER A 128 7.73 -28.56 -18.03
C SER A 128 6.83 -29.78 -17.82
N LYS A 129 7.35 -30.86 -17.21
CA LYS A 129 6.58 -32.08 -16.96
C LYS A 129 5.54 -31.86 -15.88
N SER A 130 5.93 -31.26 -14.76
CA SER A 130 4.99 -30.92 -13.68
C SER A 130 3.95 -29.91 -14.16
N PHE A 131 4.39 -28.86 -14.86
CA PHE A 131 3.49 -27.81 -15.35
C PHE A 131 2.42 -28.35 -16.30
N VAL A 132 2.80 -29.18 -17.28
CA VAL A 132 1.82 -29.78 -18.21
C VAL A 132 0.83 -30.70 -17.48
N ASN A 133 1.30 -31.56 -16.57
CA ASN A 133 0.44 -32.50 -15.87
C ASN A 133 -0.51 -31.84 -14.86
N THR A 134 -0.04 -30.80 -14.17
CA THR A 134 -0.79 -30.18 -13.05
C THR A 134 -1.64 -28.99 -13.47
N VAL A 135 -1.19 -28.22 -14.47
CA VAL A 135 -1.85 -26.97 -14.87
C VAL A 135 -2.59 -27.12 -16.20
N VAL A 136 -1.90 -27.62 -17.23
CA VAL A 136 -2.46 -27.66 -18.61
C VAL A 136 -3.48 -28.80 -18.75
N GLY A 137 -3.20 -29.95 -18.15
CA GLY A 137 -4.02 -31.14 -18.28
C GLY A 137 -4.11 -31.61 -19.73
N THR A 138 -5.33 -31.74 -20.26
CA THR A 138 -5.60 -32.26 -21.62
C THR A 138 -5.82 -31.17 -22.66
N GLN A 139 -5.64 -29.89 -22.30
CA GLN A 139 -5.87 -28.78 -23.21
C GLN A 139 -4.86 -28.78 -24.36
N GLN A 140 -5.33 -28.42 -25.56
CA GLN A 140 -4.47 -28.34 -26.75
C GLN A 140 -3.51 -27.15 -26.69
N LYS A 141 -3.91 -26.09 -26.01
CA LYS A 141 -3.18 -24.82 -25.91
C LYS A 141 -3.39 -24.24 -24.52
N PHE A 142 -2.36 -23.60 -23.99
CA PHE A 142 -2.43 -22.86 -22.73
C PHE A 142 -1.67 -21.55 -22.88
N ASP A 143 -2.32 -20.45 -22.54
CA ASP A 143 -1.84 -19.09 -22.76
C ASP A 143 -1.67 -18.32 -21.45
N HIS A 144 -1.31 -17.04 -21.59
CA HIS A 144 -1.16 -16.12 -20.47
C HIS A 144 -2.46 -15.95 -19.66
N GLU A 145 -3.64 -15.98 -20.29
CA GLU A 145 -4.92 -15.80 -19.61
C GLU A 145 -5.22 -16.99 -18.67
N GLY A 146 -4.93 -18.21 -19.14
CA GLY A 146 -5.03 -19.42 -18.32
C GLY A 146 -4.13 -19.35 -17.08
N VAL A 147 -2.91 -18.85 -17.25
CA VAL A 147 -1.98 -18.64 -16.12
C VAL A 147 -2.48 -17.56 -15.17
N ASP A 148 -2.97 -16.42 -15.67
CA ASP A 148 -3.45 -15.32 -14.82
C ASP A 148 -4.57 -15.80 -13.89
N LYS A 149 -5.53 -16.56 -14.43
CA LYS A 149 -6.65 -17.12 -13.66
C LYS A 149 -6.19 -18.05 -12.53
N LEU A 150 -5.10 -18.78 -12.73
CA LEU A 150 -4.54 -19.67 -11.73
C LEU A 150 -3.76 -18.92 -10.65
N LEU A 151 -2.84 -18.03 -11.06
CA LEU A 151 -1.82 -17.47 -10.16
C LEU A 151 -2.29 -16.22 -9.43
N LYS A 152 -3.10 -15.38 -10.07
CA LYS A 152 -3.50 -14.08 -9.53
C LYS A 152 -4.23 -14.19 -8.18
N PRO A 153 -5.17 -15.14 -7.96
CA PRO A 153 -5.77 -15.31 -6.64
C PRO A 153 -4.75 -15.66 -5.55
N MET A 154 -3.74 -16.49 -5.88
CA MET A 154 -2.68 -16.87 -4.95
C MET A 154 -1.83 -15.66 -4.58
N VAL A 155 -1.40 -14.87 -5.57
CA VAL A 155 -0.62 -13.65 -5.36
C VAL A 155 -1.37 -12.65 -4.49
N VAL A 156 -2.63 -12.37 -4.83
CA VAL A 156 -3.47 -11.43 -4.06
C VAL A 156 -3.63 -11.89 -2.61
N THR A 157 -3.83 -13.19 -2.38
CA THR A 157 -3.99 -13.75 -1.02
C THR A 157 -2.70 -13.59 -0.22
N ARG A 158 -1.56 -14.05 -0.76
CA ARG A 158 -0.25 -13.96 -0.10
C ARG A 158 0.18 -12.53 0.20
N LEU A 159 -0.12 -11.62 -0.73
CA LEU A 159 0.18 -10.20 -0.53
C LEU A 159 -0.73 -9.55 0.50
N SER A 160 -2.02 -9.89 0.54
CA SER A 160 -2.93 -9.34 1.55
C SER A 160 -2.47 -9.70 2.96
N ASP A 161 -2.06 -10.96 3.16
CA ASP A 161 -1.46 -11.43 4.41
C ASP A 161 -0.15 -10.70 4.72
N PHE A 162 0.69 -10.51 3.70
CA PHE A 162 1.98 -9.84 3.86
C PHE A 162 1.87 -8.36 4.23
N ILE A 163 1.05 -7.59 3.51
CA ILE A 163 0.85 -6.16 3.79
C ILE A 163 0.30 -6.00 5.21
N SER A 164 -0.67 -6.83 5.61
CA SER A 164 -1.20 -6.84 6.97
C SER A 164 -0.12 -7.15 8.01
N GLU A 165 0.75 -8.12 7.73
CA GLU A 165 1.87 -8.48 8.61
C GLU A 165 2.89 -7.35 8.77
N VAL A 166 3.29 -6.69 7.68
CA VAL A 166 4.25 -5.58 7.73
C VAL A 166 3.69 -4.41 8.53
N VAL A 167 2.44 -4.02 8.26
CA VAL A 167 1.80 -2.90 8.96
C VAL A 167 1.65 -3.21 10.45
N LEU A 168 1.15 -4.40 10.80
CA LEU A 168 0.87 -4.76 12.19
C LEU A 168 2.13 -5.09 13.01
N LYS A 169 3.07 -5.87 12.45
CA LYS A 169 4.25 -6.33 13.21
C LYS A 169 5.37 -5.30 13.25
N ASN A 170 5.60 -4.57 12.16
CA ASN A 170 6.70 -3.61 12.10
C ASN A 170 6.25 -2.21 12.55
N GLY A 171 4.96 -2.03 12.85
CA GLY A 171 4.41 -0.74 13.30
C GLY A 171 4.51 0.36 12.25
N VAL A 172 4.62 0.00 10.97
CA VAL A 172 4.76 0.95 9.87
C VAL A 172 3.40 1.59 9.59
N PRO A 173 3.26 2.92 9.73
CA PRO A 173 2.01 3.60 9.37
C PRO A 173 1.69 3.37 7.90
N ILE A 174 0.40 3.20 7.58
CA ILE A 174 -0.06 2.96 6.20
C ILE A 174 0.36 4.11 5.28
N THR A 175 0.39 5.33 5.81
CA THR A 175 0.85 6.54 5.10
C THR A 175 2.33 6.50 4.66
N GLN A 176 3.15 5.63 5.26
CA GLN A 176 4.58 5.50 4.97
C GLN A 176 4.92 4.19 4.24
N ILE A 177 3.93 3.33 3.97
CA ILE A 177 4.17 2.02 3.38
C ILE A 177 4.81 2.08 1.98
N SER A 178 4.59 3.19 1.25
CA SER A 178 5.21 3.44 -0.05
C SER A 178 6.73 3.62 0.01
N GLN A 179 7.30 3.85 1.20
CA GLN A 179 8.76 3.94 1.40
C GLN A 179 9.41 2.55 1.49
N HIS A 180 8.62 1.49 1.63
CA HIS A 180 9.08 0.12 1.83
C HIS A 180 8.68 -0.83 0.69
N LEU A 181 8.46 -0.29 -0.52
CA LEU A 181 7.99 -1.09 -1.66
C LEU A 181 9.03 -2.11 -2.14
N GLU A 182 10.32 -1.81 -2.00
CA GLU A 182 11.40 -2.71 -2.42
C GLU A 182 11.48 -3.93 -1.51
N GLU A 183 11.51 -3.73 -0.20
CA GLU A 183 11.51 -4.82 0.78
C GLU A 183 10.20 -5.62 0.69
N ALA A 184 9.08 -4.93 0.47
CA ALA A 184 7.79 -5.56 0.25
C ALA A 184 7.77 -6.44 -1.01
N SER A 185 8.41 -5.98 -2.10
CA SER A 185 8.53 -6.72 -3.35
C SER A 185 9.39 -7.97 -3.17
N ALA A 186 10.54 -7.84 -2.49
CA ALA A 186 11.43 -8.96 -2.20
C ALA A 186 10.74 -10.03 -1.33
N ALA A 187 10.06 -9.60 -0.27
CA ALA A 187 9.32 -10.52 0.60
C ALA A 187 8.12 -11.16 -0.13
N GLY A 188 7.42 -10.40 -0.97
CA GLY A 188 6.36 -10.91 -1.84
C GLY A 188 6.85 -12.04 -2.75
N LYS A 189 8.02 -11.86 -3.38
CA LYS A 189 8.69 -12.91 -4.15
C LYS A 189 8.92 -14.16 -3.31
N THR A 190 9.56 -14.02 -2.15
CA THR A 190 9.88 -15.14 -1.26
C THR A 190 8.63 -15.89 -0.78
N LYS A 191 7.54 -15.18 -0.47
CA LYS A 191 6.29 -15.79 -0.01
C LYS A 191 5.51 -16.50 -1.11
N THR A 192 5.56 -16.00 -2.34
CA THR A 192 4.81 -16.58 -3.47
C THR A 192 5.56 -17.72 -4.16
N GLN A 193 6.89 -17.69 -4.14
CA GLN A 193 7.75 -18.69 -4.78
C GLN A 193 7.35 -20.16 -4.48
N PRO A 194 7.10 -20.58 -3.23
CA PRO A 194 6.78 -21.99 -2.94
C PRO A 194 5.45 -22.45 -3.53
N ASP A 195 4.47 -21.55 -3.67
CA ASP A 195 3.19 -21.88 -4.29
C ASP A 195 3.34 -22.07 -5.80
N PHE A 196 4.19 -21.27 -6.44
CA PHE A 196 4.45 -21.35 -7.88
C PHE A 196 5.27 -22.60 -8.23
N GLN A 197 6.23 -22.97 -7.38
CA GLN A 197 7.05 -24.18 -7.57
C GLN A 197 6.22 -25.47 -7.58
N LYS A 198 5.08 -25.53 -6.87
CA LYS A 198 4.16 -26.68 -6.90
C LYS A 198 3.63 -26.95 -8.31
N TYR A 199 3.55 -25.92 -9.14
CA TYR A 199 3.08 -25.96 -10.51
C TYR A 199 4.22 -25.99 -11.53
N GLY A 200 5.48 -26.16 -11.11
CA GLY A 200 6.63 -26.14 -12.01
C GLY A 200 7.01 -24.74 -12.53
N LEU A 201 6.56 -23.69 -11.84
CA LEU A 201 6.85 -22.30 -12.17
C LEU A 201 7.85 -21.68 -11.19
N GLU A 202 8.64 -20.74 -11.70
CA GLU A 202 9.54 -19.91 -10.91
C GLU A 202 9.11 -18.44 -11.04
N VAL A 203 9.12 -17.71 -9.91
CA VAL A 203 9.00 -16.25 -9.91
C VAL A 203 10.40 -15.67 -10.11
N VAL A 204 10.65 -15.12 -11.29
CA VAL A 204 11.94 -14.49 -11.64
C VAL A 204 12.05 -13.15 -10.92
N ASP A 205 11.01 -12.32 -11.01
CA ASP A 205 10.93 -11.02 -10.36
C ASP A 205 9.52 -10.79 -9.84
N PHE A 206 9.42 -9.99 -8.78
CA PHE A 206 8.15 -9.58 -8.20
C PHE A 206 8.23 -8.11 -7.84
N PHE A 207 7.25 -7.33 -8.25
CA PHE A 207 7.21 -5.89 -8.01
C PHE A 207 5.84 -5.47 -7.48
N ILE A 208 5.86 -4.72 -6.38
CA ILE A 208 4.74 -3.92 -5.90
C ILE A 208 5.01 -2.50 -6.36
N GLN A 209 4.23 -2.04 -7.34
CA GLN A 209 4.44 -0.73 -7.95
C GLN A 209 3.81 0.38 -7.11
N SER A 210 2.65 0.10 -6.50
CA SER A 210 1.94 1.08 -5.70
C SER A 210 1.06 0.39 -4.67
N ILE A 211 0.97 1.03 -3.52
CA ILE A 211 0.00 0.76 -2.47
C ILE A 211 -0.75 2.08 -2.26
N ASN A 212 -2.04 2.08 -2.58
CA ASN A 212 -2.90 3.26 -2.50
C ASN A 212 -4.13 2.99 -1.62
N PHE A 213 -4.82 4.05 -1.28
CA PHE A 213 -6.04 4.05 -0.49
C PHE A 213 -6.97 5.12 -1.06
N ASP A 214 -8.26 5.01 -0.76
CA ASP A 214 -9.23 6.00 -1.22
C ASP A 214 -9.06 7.31 -0.45
N GLN A 215 -8.74 8.40 -1.15
CA GLN A 215 -8.57 9.72 -0.54
C GLN A 215 -9.89 10.31 -0.03
N ASN A 216 -11.02 9.81 -0.52
CA ASN A 216 -12.34 10.22 -0.07
C ASN A 216 -12.85 9.40 1.13
N ASP A 217 -12.07 8.43 1.60
CA ASP A 217 -12.43 7.64 2.78
C ASP A 217 -12.54 8.54 4.03
N PRO A 218 -13.69 8.55 4.74
CA PRO A 218 -13.86 9.31 5.97
C PRO A 218 -12.78 9.00 7.02
N ASN A 219 -12.25 7.78 7.05
CA ASN A 219 -11.19 7.38 7.96
C ASN A 219 -9.85 8.00 7.57
N PHE A 220 -9.57 8.17 6.27
CA PHE A 220 -8.38 8.88 5.82
C PHE A 220 -8.46 10.38 6.17
N GLN A 221 -9.64 11.00 6.03
CA GLN A 221 -9.84 12.39 6.45
C GLN A 221 -9.59 12.61 7.94
N LYS A 222 -9.97 11.64 8.80
CA LYS A 222 -9.64 11.69 10.24
C LYS A 222 -8.13 11.67 10.47
N ILE A 223 -7.39 10.81 9.76
CA ILE A 223 -5.93 10.75 9.86
C ILE A 223 -5.30 12.08 9.41
N GLN A 224 -5.77 12.64 8.29
CA GLN A 224 -5.32 13.95 7.82
C GLN A 224 -5.58 15.05 8.85
N LYS A 225 -6.76 15.06 9.47
CA LYS A 225 -7.07 16.02 10.54
C LYS A 225 -6.14 15.86 11.74
N VAL A 226 -5.91 14.63 12.21
CA VAL A 226 -4.97 14.37 13.32
C VAL A 226 -3.55 14.83 12.98
N LEU A 227 -3.12 14.61 11.74
CA LEU A 227 -1.82 15.08 11.25
C LEU A 227 -1.73 16.61 11.22
N THR A 228 -2.76 17.28 10.72
CA THR A 228 -2.83 18.76 10.69
C THR A 228 -2.87 19.34 12.09
N ASP A 229 -3.74 18.84 12.96
CA ASP A 229 -3.86 19.28 14.36
C ASP A 229 -2.51 19.11 15.08
N LYS A 230 -1.82 17.99 14.87
CA LYS A 230 -0.49 17.76 15.44
C LYS A 230 0.55 18.73 14.88
N PHE A 231 0.55 18.96 13.57
CA PHE A 231 1.46 19.91 12.95
C PHE A 231 1.25 21.34 13.48
N GLU A 232 -0.01 21.76 13.68
CA GLU A 232 -0.33 23.05 14.29
C GLU A 232 0.17 23.13 15.74
N ILE A 233 -0.04 22.09 16.54
CA ILE A 233 0.47 22.01 17.92
C ILE A 233 2.00 22.08 17.94
N ASP A 234 2.67 21.30 17.10
CA ASP A 234 4.14 21.23 17.06
C ASP A 234 4.76 22.55 16.56
N THR A 235 4.10 23.21 15.60
CA THR A 235 4.56 24.50 15.04
C THR A 235 4.29 25.68 15.97
N MET A 236 3.11 25.71 16.60
CA MET A 236 2.67 26.84 17.42
C MET A 236 3.03 26.69 18.90
N GLY A 237 3.31 25.48 19.39
CA GLY A 237 3.67 25.21 20.78
C GLY A 237 2.64 25.79 21.76
N THR A 238 3.09 26.63 22.70
CA THR A 238 2.22 27.33 23.67
C THR A 238 1.22 28.28 23.02
N MET A 239 1.50 28.78 21.82
CA MET A 239 0.59 29.65 21.06
C MET A 239 -0.65 28.91 20.56
N TYR A 240 -0.59 27.58 20.40
CA TYR A 240 -1.76 26.77 20.04
C TYR A 240 -2.85 26.84 21.12
N GLN A 241 -2.45 26.82 22.41
CA GLN A 241 -3.41 26.92 23.51
C GLN A 241 -4.10 28.29 23.54
N GLN A 242 -3.34 29.36 23.27
CA GLN A 242 -3.90 30.71 23.12
C GLN A 242 -4.83 30.80 21.91
N LYS A 243 -4.42 30.31 20.73
CA LYS A 243 -5.26 30.29 19.54
C LYS A 243 -6.54 29.52 19.76
N ARG A 244 -6.48 28.33 20.37
CA ARG A 244 -7.67 27.52 20.66
C ARG A 244 -8.60 28.20 21.67
N MET A 245 -8.05 28.92 22.66
CA MET A 245 -8.84 29.72 23.60
C MET A 245 -9.54 30.88 22.88
N LEU A 246 -8.85 31.55 21.94
CA LEU A 246 -9.44 32.60 21.11
C LEU A 246 -10.52 32.04 20.18
N ASP A 247 -10.28 30.92 19.50
CA ASP A 247 -11.24 30.26 18.60
C ASP A 247 -12.52 29.85 19.36
N ILE A 248 -12.38 29.33 20.59
CA ILE A 248 -13.52 29.01 21.46
C ILE A 248 -14.28 30.29 21.85
N GLY A 249 -13.55 31.38 22.15
CA GLY A 249 -14.15 32.69 22.45
C GLY A 249 -14.94 33.27 21.27
N GLU A 250 -14.38 33.20 20.06
CA GLU A 250 -15.04 33.63 18.83
C GLU A 250 -16.25 32.76 18.47
N ALA A 251 -16.14 31.44 18.60
CA ALA A 251 -17.25 30.53 18.36
C ALA A 251 -18.43 30.74 19.33
N ALA A 252 -18.13 31.05 20.60
CA ALA A 252 -19.13 31.41 21.60
C ALA A 252 -19.76 32.78 21.34
N ALA A 253 -18.97 33.77 20.91
CA ALA A 253 -19.46 35.09 20.53
C ALA A 253 -20.37 35.05 19.28
N ASN A 254 -20.05 34.17 18.32
CA ASN A 254 -20.83 33.99 17.09
C ASN A 254 -22.07 33.10 17.26
N ASN A 255 -22.22 32.37 18.37
CA ASN A 255 -23.42 31.57 18.69
C ASN A 255 -23.96 31.85 20.12
N PRO A 256 -24.54 33.03 20.38
CA PRO A 256 -24.98 33.44 21.72
C PRO A 256 -26.12 32.60 22.32
N GLY A 257 -26.81 31.78 21.52
CA GLY A 257 -28.02 31.03 21.90
C GLY A 257 -27.88 29.51 21.95
N GLY A 258 -26.67 28.95 21.80
CA GLY A 258 -26.44 27.50 21.90
C GLY A 258 -26.15 27.08 23.35
N SER A 259 -26.63 25.91 23.77
CA SER A 259 -26.48 25.38 25.14
C SER A 259 -25.03 25.26 25.66
N ALA A 260 -24.03 25.30 24.77
CA ALA A 260 -22.61 25.39 25.14
C ALA A 260 -22.16 26.82 25.51
N GLY A 261 -22.78 27.84 24.91
CA GLY A 261 -22.52 29.26 25.22
C GLY A 261 -23.01 29.66 26.60
N GLU A 262 -24.11 29.07 27.08
CA GLU A 262 -24.70 29.37 28.40
C GLU A 262 -23.91 28.73 29.56
N GLY A 263 -23.43 27.48 29.39
CA GLY A 263 -22.57 26.82 30.38
C GLY A 263 -21.15 27.40 30.46
N MET A 264 -20.61 27.90 29.34
CA MET A 264 -19.26 28.45 29.29
C MET A 264 -19.21 29.96 29.55
N SER A 265 -20.25 30.73 29.20
CA SER A 265 -20.42 32.11 29.71
C SER A 265 -20.69 32.11 31.20
N ALA A 266 -21.40 31.11 31.74
CA ALA A 266 -21.50 30.91 33.17
C ALA A 266 -20.16 30.47 33.77
N GLY A 267 -19.37 29.60 33.12
CA GLY A 267 -18.07 29.13 33.62
C GLY A 267 -16.95 30.19 33.60
N MET A 268 -16.82 30.96 32.51
CA MET A 268 -15.93 32.13 32.44
C MET A 268 -16.49 33.30 33.23
N GLY A 269 -17.80 33.55 33.22
CA GLY A 269 -18.47 34.57 34.03
C GLY A 269 -18.38 34.29 35.53
N LEU A 270 -18.37 33.03 35.95
CA LEU A 270 -18.08 32.61 37.32
C LEU A 270 -16.58 32.64 37.60
N GLY A 271 -15.69 32.23 36.69
CA GLY A 271 -14.23 32.28 36.89
C GLY A 271 -13.66 33.70 36.98
N MET A 272 -14.13 34.60 36.10
CA MET A 272 -13.88 36.05 36.19
C MET A 272 -14.70 36.68 37.32
N GLY A 273 -15.94 36.26 37.53
CA GLY A 273 -16.80 36.78 38.60
C GLY A 273 -16.29 36.45 40.00
N MET A 274 -15.67 35.30 40.22
CA MET A 274 -15.06 34.94 41.51
C MET A 274 -13.73 35.64 41.75
N ASN A 275 -12.92 35.86 40.70
CA ASN A 275 -11.73 36.72 40.80
C ASN A 275 -12.10 38.19 41.02
N MET A 276 -13.16 38.68 40.37
CA MET A 276 -13.65 40.04 40.52
C MET A 276 -14.40 40.25 41.84
N ALA A 277 -15.15 39.25 42.33
CA ALA A 277 -15.76 39.26 43.67
C ALA A 277 -14.71 39.12 44.78
N GLY A 278 -13.63 38.36 44.57
CA GLY A 278 -12.48 38.31 45.48
C GLY A 278 -11.73 39.65 45.55
N MET A 279 -11.57 40.33 44.41
CA MET A 279 -10.98 41.66 44.33
C MET A 279 -11.90 42.74 44.92
N MET A 280 -13.22 42.63 44.74
CA MET A 280 -14.21 43.56 45.29
C MET A 280 -14.45 43.34 46.80
N ALA A 281 -14.34 42.10 47.29
CA ALA A 281 -14.34 41.80 48.72
C ALA A 281 -13.08 42.36 49.42
N ASN A 282 -11.92 42.30 48.77
CA ASN A 282 -10.70 42.96 49.26
C ASN A 282 -10.77 44.50 49.18
N MET A 283 -11.52 45.05 48.21
CA MET A 283 -11.73 46.49 48.08
C MET A 283 -12.75 47.04 49.10
N MET A 284 -13.76 46.24 49.49
CA MET A 284 -14.73 46.59 50.54
C MET A 284 -14.20 46.30 51.97
N GLY A 285 -13.18 45.45 52.12
CA GLY A 285 -12.50 45.20 53.40
C GLY A 285 -11.48 46.26 53.80
N GLN A 286 -11.15 47.20 52.91
CA GLN A 286 -10.11 48.22 53.11
C GLN A 286 -10.69 49.63 53.05
N ASN A 287 -11.81 49.87 53.72
CA ASN A 287 -12.32 51.22 53.97
C ASN A 287 -12.44 51.50 55.47
N GLN A 288 -11.31 51.33 56.17
CA GLN A 288 -11.09 51.90 57.50
C GLN A 288 -9.69 52.52 57.55
N GLY A 289 -9.66 53.85 57.42
CA GLY A 289 -8.54 54.70 57.85
C GLY A 289 -7.64 55.24 56.74
N GLY A 290 -7.67 56.56 56.55
CA GLY A 290 -6.49 57.31 56.10
C GLY A 290 -6.70 58.18 54.86
N THR A 291 -7.00 59.45 55.09
CA THR A 291 -6.78 60.57 54.17
C THR A 291 -5.39 60.54 53.52
N LYS A 292 -5.33 60.46 52.19
CA LYS A 292 -4.13 60.82 51.41
C LYS A 292 -4.49 61.61 50.15
N SER A 293 -3.61 62.58 49.90
CA SER A 293 -3.76 63.79 49.10
C SER A 293 -3.74 63.54 47.58
N ALA A 294 -4.44 64.39 46.82
CA ALA A 294 -4.60 64.34 45.37
C ALA A 294 -3.28 64.46 44.56
N GLY A 295 -2.15 64.79 45.20
CA GLY A 295 -0.83 64.89 44.55
C GLY A 295 -0.19 63.55 44.18
N ASP A 296 -0.46 62.46 44.91
CA ASP A 296 0.14 61.14 44.64
C ASP A 296 -0.48 60.46 43.41
N ASP A 297 -1.74 60.77 43.09
CA ASP A 297 -2.48 60.15 41.98
C ASP A 297 -2.01 60.70 40.60
N VAL A 298 -1.56 61.95 40.55
CA VAL A 298 -1.07 62.58 39.31
C VAL A 298 0.29 62.01 38.89
N ALA A 299 1.20 61.81 39.85
CA ALA A 299 2.50 61.21 39.58
C ALA A 299 2.36 59.75 39.09
N ALA A 300 1.43 58.99 39.67
CA ALA A 300 1.14 57.61 39.26
C ALA A 300 0.59 57.53 37.82
N ARG A 301 -0.27 58.48 37.42
CA ARG A 301 -0.83 58.53 36.06
C ARG A 301 0.22 58.90 35.01
N ILE A 302 1.13 59.82 35.32
CA ILE A 302 2.24 60.17 34.43
C ILE A 302 3.23 59.00 34.28
N ALA A 303 3.49 58.25 35.35
CA ALA A 303 4.34 57.05 35.30
C ALA A 303 3.74 55.96 34.39
N LYS A 304 2.41 55.76 34.47
CA LYS A 304 1.70 54.81 33.61
C LYS A 304 1.73 55.24 32.14
N LEU A 305 1.56 56.53 31.84
CA LEU A 305 1.72 57.04 30.47
C LEU A 305 3.13 56.80 29.92
N LYS A 306 4.17 56.94 30.76
CA LYS A 306 5.55 56.70 30.34
C LYS A 306 5.80 55.23 30.01
N SER A 307 5.23 54.30 30.79
CA SER A 307 5.30 52.86 30.46
C SER A 307 4.63 52.49 29.13
N LEU A 308 3.60 53.22 28.73
CA LEU A 308 2.92 53.00 27.44
C LEU A 308 3.75 53.53 26.27
N LEU A 309 4.46 54.65 26.47
CA LEU A 309 5.42 55.18 25.50
C LEU A 309 6.62 54.23 25.33
N ASP A 310 7.21 53.78 26.44
CA ASP A 310 8.34 52.85 26.44
C ASP A 310 7.95 51.48 25.82
N GLY A 311 6.67 51.10 25.92
CA GLY A 311 6.10 49.91 25.27
C GLY A 311 5.70 50.11 23.79
N GLY A 312 5.91 51.30 23.21
CA GLY A 312 5.58 51.62 21.82
C GLY A 312 4.08 51.66 21.51
N LEU A 313 3.22 51.71 22.53
CA LEU A 313 1.76 51.71 22.40
C LEU A 313 1.19 53.12 22.14
N ILE A 314 1.96 54.16 22.43
CA ILE A 314 1.63 55.56 22.14
C ILE A 314 2.86 56.28 21.58
N THR A 315 2.63 57.31 20.78
CA THR A 315 3.69 58.16 20.25
C THR A 315 4.15 59.22 21.26
N GLN A 316 5.33 59.79 21.04
CA GLN A 316 5.88 60.86 21.89
C GLN A 316 4.94 62.09 21.94
N GLU A 317 4.31 62.46 20.82
CA GLU A 317 3.36 63.57 20.74
C GLU A 317 2.09 63.34 21.58
N GLU A 318 1.58 62.10 21.59
CA GLU A 318 0.41 61.72 22.39
C GLU A 318 0.72 61.68 23.89
N PHE A 319 1.92 61.23 24.25
CA PHE A 319 2.42 61.26 25.62
C PHE A 319 2.51 62.71 26.13
N ASP A 320 3.13 63.61 25.35
CA ASP A 320 3.33 65.00 25.77
C ASP A 320 2.01 65.77 25.89
N THR A 321 1.04 65.49 25.00
CA THR A 321 -0.31 66.07 25.07
C THR A 321 -1.04 65.61 26.34
N LYS A 322 -1.10 64.31 26.60
CA LYS A 322 -1.81 63.75 27.77
C LYS A 322 -1.13 64.11 29.09
N LYS A 323 0.19 64.21 29.12
CA LYS A 323 0.94 64.67 30.29
C LYS A 323 0.59 66.13 30.61
N LYS A 324 0.46 66.98 29.58
CA LYS A 324 0.07 68.40 29.76
C LYS A 324 -1.35 68.52 30.29
N ASP A 325 -2.29 67.72 29.80
CA ASP A 325 -3.68 67.70 30.30
C ASP A 325 -3.75 67.28 31.77
N ILE A 326 -2.98 66.28 32.17
CA ILE A 326 -2.92 65.82 33.57
C ILE A 326 -2.30 66.89 34.47
N LEU A 327 -1.24 67.57 34.02
CA LEU A 327 -0.61 68.65 34.81
C LEU A 327 -1.50 69.90 34.91
N ASN A 328 -2.35 70.17 33.93
CA ASN A 328 -3.36 71.23 33.97
C ASN A 328 -4.58 70.89 34.84
N SER A 329 -4.72 69.63 35.25
CA SER A 329 -5.81 69.16 36.13
C SER A 329 -5.49 69.25 37.63
N ILE A 330 -4.33 69.84 37.96
CA ILE A 330 -3.86 70.20 39.32
C ILE A 330 -4.22 71.66 39.59
#